data_AF-A0A3D2YYE5-F1
#
_entry.id   AF-A0A3D2YYE5-F1
#
_cell.length_a   1.000
_cell.length_b   1.000
_cell.length_c   1.000
_cell.angle_alpha   90.00
_cell.angle_beta   90.00
_cell.angle_gamma   90.00
#
_symmetry.space_group_name_H-M   'P 1'
#
loop_
_entity.id
_entity.type
_entity.pdbx_description
1 polymer ?
#
loop_
_entity_poly.entity_id
_entity_poly.type
_entity_poly.pdbx_seq_one_letter_code
_entity_poly.pdbx_strand_id
1 'polypeptide(L)'
;MSASLWTTGAFHEDGFADTCDGFGGDWSKEDILRIMKDSRLGAYGVIGILLVLLLKYNALLSLPVKLVPPALIAGHATSRLLPVLAIASMRYVRQDQTSKARPVAGGISLWQVIIAAIFALLPMLLLDPPLW
;
A
#
# COMPACT_ATOMS: atom_id res chain seq x y z
N MET A 1 0.45 13.04 -5.86
CA MET A 1 -0.76 12.33 -5.39
C MET A 1 -1.78 12.15 -6.50
N SER A 2 -2.26 13.21 -7.17
CA SER A 2 -3.28 13.06 -8.24
C SER A 2 -2.84 12.16 -9.39
N ALA A 3 -1.59 12.32 -9.86
CA ALA A 3 -1.04 11.47 -10.92
C ALA A 3 -1.00 9.98 -10.53
N SER A 4 -0.58 9.64 -9.31
CA SER A 4 -0.52 8.25 -8.85
C SER A 4 -1.92 7.65 -8.67
N LEU A 5 -2.88 8.43 -8.18
CA LEU A 5 -4.29 8.00 -8.07
C LEU A 5 -4.85 7.66 -9.45
N TRP A 6 -4.63 8.52 -10.44
CA TRP A 6 -5.11 8.30 -11.81
C TRP A 6 -4.44 7.11 -12.48
N THR A 7 -3.10 7.01 -12.41
CA THR A 7 -2.36 5.93 -13.11
C THR A 7 -2.60 4.56 -12.49
N THR A 8 -2.86 4.49 -11.19
CA THR A 8 -3.13 3.22 -10.49
C THR A 8 -4.62 2.89 -10.35
N GLY A 9 -5.51 3.79 -10.80
CA GLY A 9 -6.95 3.66 -10.54
C GLY A 9 -7.28 3.65 -9.04
N ALA A 10 -6.49 4.37 -8.23
CA ALA A 10 -6.58 4.43 -6.77
C ALA A 10 -6.48 3.07 -6.05
N PHE A 11 -5.82 2.08 -6.64
CA PHE A 11 -5.76 0.71 -6.10
C PHE A 11 -5.22 0.62 -4.66
N HIS A 12 -4.26 1.47 -4.28
CA HIS A 12 -3.70 1.44 -2.92
C HIS A 12 -4.63 2.10 -1.93
N GLU A 13 -5.23 3.20 -2.35
CA GLU A 13 -6.20 3.96 -1.57
C GLU A 13 -7.48 3.15 -1.34
N ASP A 14 -7.97 2.45 -2.35
CA ASP A 14 -9.10 1.50 -2.26
C ASP A 14 -8.80 0.40 -1.22
N GLY A 15 -7.68 -0.31 -1.36
CA GLY A 15 -7.29 -1.34 -0.40
C GLY A 15 -7.02 -0.82 1.02
N PHE A 16 -6.60 0.44 1.16
CA PHE A 16 -6.45 1.08 2.48
C PHE A 16 -7.82 1.43 3.08
N ALA A 17 -8.75 1.97 2.29
CA ALA A 17 -10.11 2.26 2.72
C ALA A 17 -10.85 0.99 3.16
N ASP A 18 -10.76 -0.09 2.35
CA ASP A 18 -11.29 -1.41 2.67
C ASP A 18 -10.75 -1.94 3.99
N THR A 19 -9.46 -1.73 4.25
CA THR A 19 -8.81 -2.15 5.50
C THR A 19 -9.36 -1.32 6.68
N CYS A 20 -9.48 -0.01 6.53
CA CYS A 20 -10.04 0.85 7.56
C CYS A 20 -11.50 0.49 7.89
N ASP A 21 -12.33 0.27 6.87
CA ASP A 21 -13.74 -0.09 7.06
C ASP A 21 -13.90 -1.51 7.59
N GLY A 22 -13.12 -2.47 7.09
CA GLY A 22 -13.13 -3.84 7.57
C GLY A 22 -12.82 -3.92 9.06
N PHE A 23 -11.70 -3.34 9.49
CA PHE A 23 -11.28 -3.38 10.89
C PHE A 23 -11.99 -2.37 11.81
N GLY A 24 -12.64 -1.34 11.25
CA GLY A 24 -13.41 -0.36 12.02
C GLY A 24 -14.88 -0.73 12.21
N GLY A 25 -15.44 -1.54 11.29
CA GLY A 25 -16.87 -1.84 11.23
C GLY A 25 -17.33 -3.05 12.05
N ASP A 26 -16.48 -4.08 12.23
CA ASP A 26 -16.83 -5.32 12.92
C ASP A 26 -15.57 -6.04 13.46
N TRP A 27 -15.76 -7.08 14.28
CA TRP A 27 -14.68 -7.82 14.96
C TRP A 27 -14.56 -9.28 14.52
N SER A 28 -15.59 -9.85 13.89
CA SER A 28 -15.50 -11.21 13.36
C SER A 28 -14.75 -11.23 12.03
N LYS A 29 -14.02 -12.31 11.78
CA LYS A 29 -13.24 -12.48 10.54
C LYS A 29 -14.15 -12.48 9.31
N GLU A 30 -15.29 -13.12 9.41
CA GLU A 30 -16.27 -13.26 8.34
C GLU A 30 -16.87 -11.89 7.97
N ASP A 31 -17.16 -11.06 8.97
CA ASP A 31 -17.70 -9.72 8.76
C ASP A 31 -16.65 -8.77 8.17
N ILE A 32 -15.41 -8.77 8.67
CA ILE A 32 -14.29 -8.00 8.09
C ILE A 32 -14.14 -8.35 6.60
N LEU A 33 -14.08 -9.65 6.27
CA LEU A 33 -13.92 -10.10 4.88
C LEU A 33 -15.11 -9.78 3.98
N ARG A 34 -16.33 -9.70 4.55
CA ARG A 34 -17.55 -9.27 3.85
C ARG A 34 -17.50 -7.77 3.57
N ILE A 35 -17.12 -6.96 4.55
CA ILE A 35 -16.99 -5.50 4.41
C ILE A 35 -15.94 -5.17 3.33
N MET A 36 -14.76 -5.81 3.35
CA MET A 36 -13.72 -5.64 2.32
C MET A 36 -14.11 -6.19 0.92
N LYS A 37 -15.31 -6.74 0.72
CA LYS A 37 -15.85 -7.06 -0.63
C LYS A 37 -16.96 -6.09 -1.03
N ASP A 38 -17.52 -5.34 -0.07
CA ASP A 38 -18.50 -4.32 -0.38
C ASP A 38 -17.78 -3.17 -1.09
N SER A 39 -18.38 -2.66 -2.15
CA SER A 39 -17.85 -1.52 -2.92
C SER A 39 -18.23 -0.17 -2.31
N ARG A 40 -19.06 -0.19 -1.25
CA ARG A 40 -19.50 1.01 -0.53
C ARG A 40 -18.42 1.44 0.46
N LEU A 41 -18.07 2.71 0.40
CA LEU A 41 -17.22 3.36 1.41
C LEU A 41 -17.97 3.56 2.73
N GLY A 42 -17.33 3.15 3.83
CA GLY A 42 -17.75 3.45 5.18
C GLY A 42 -17.06 4.68 5.76
N ALA A 43 -17.45 5.06 6.98
CA ALA A 43 -16.91 6.24 7.64
C ALA A 43 -15.41 6.11 7.94
N TYR A 44 -14.94 4.91 8.32
CA TYR A 44 -13.54 4.68 8.63
C TYR A 44 -12.66 4.74 7.37
N GLY A 45 -13.14 4.22 6.24
CA GLY A 45 -12.49 4.32 4.95
C GLY A 45 -12.32 5.77 4.52
N VAL A 46 -13.38 6.58 4.59
CA VAL A 46 -13.32 8.02 4.26
C VAL A 46 -12.32 8.76 5.15
N ILE A 47 -12.39 8.55 6.48
CA ILE A 47 -11.46 9.20 7.43
C ILE A 47 -10.02 8.75 7.15
N GLY A 48 -9.80 7.46 6.93
CA GLY A 48 -8.49 6.91 6.61
C GLY A 48 -7.89 7.54 5.35
N ILE A 49 -8.65 7.60 4.25
CA ILE A 49 -8.20 8.21 3.00
C ILE A 49 -7.86 9.69 3.20
N LEU A 50 -8.68 10.43 3.93
CA LEU A 50 -8.42 11.83 4.24
C LEU A 50 -7.11 11.99 5.02
N LEU A 51 -6.91 11.19 6.07
CA LEU A 51 -5.68 11.23 6.88
C LEU A 51 -4.43 10.86 6.06
N VAL A 52 -4.48 9.82 5.23
CA VAL A 52 -3.29 9.38 4.46
C VAL A 52 -2.94 10.37 3.35
N LEU A 53 -3.93 10.99 2.69
CA LEU A 53 -3.69 12.02 1.67
C LEU A 53 -3.15 13.31 2.30
N LEU A 54 -3.69 13.72 3.46
CA LEU A 54 -3.15 14.85 4.21
C LEU A 54 -1.74 14.59 4.71
N LEU A 55 -1.43 13.38 5.17
CA LEU A 55 -0.08 13.00 5.57
C LEU A 55 0.89 13.10 4.38
N LYS A 56 0.54 12.52 3.23
CA LYS A 56 1.35 12.63 1.99
C LYS A 56 1.54 14.09 1.57
N TYR A 57 0.49 14.91 1.68
CA TYR A 57 0.56 16.34 1.36
C TYR A 57 1.54 17.08 2.28
N ASN A 58 1.40 16.92 3.59
CA ASN A 58 2.27 17.57 4.58
C ASN A 58 3.72 17.08 4.47
N ALA A 59 3.95 15.79 4.22
CA ALA A 59 5.28 15.24 4.00
C ALA A 59 5.97 15.82 2.75
N LEU A 60 5.21 16.17 1.71
CA LEU A 60 5.78 16.85 0.54
C LEU A 60 6.04 18.33 0.79
N LEU A 61 5.19 18.99 1.60
CA LEU A 61 5.39 20.40 1.98
C LEU A 61 6.60 20.61 2.91
N SER A 62 6.94 19.61 3.72
CA SER A 62 8.10 19.69 4.62
C SER A 62 9.44 19.50 3.90
N LEU A 63 9.43 19.13 2.61
CA LEU A 63 10.63 18.91 1.81
C LEU A 63 11.01 20.14 0.98
N PRO A 64 12.32 20.42 0.83
CA PRO A 64 12.79 21.34 -0.20
C PRO A 64 12.29 20.92 -1.58
N VAL A 65 11.84 21.88 -2.40
CA VAL A 65 11.26 21.62 -3.74
C VAL A 65 12.15 20.76 -4.62
N LYS A 66 13.48 20.92 -4.52
CA LYS A 66 14.48 20.12 -5.26
C LYS A 66 14.46 18.63 -4.91
N LEU A 67 14.05 18.28 -3.68
CA LEU A 67 13.98 16.91 -3.20
C LEU A 67 12.63 16.24 -3.45
N VAL A 68 11.60 17.00 -3.86
CA VAL A 68 10.28 16.44 -4.13
C VAL A 68 10.31 15.37 -5.23
N PRO A 69 10.93 15.58 -6.42
CA PRO A 69 11.01 14.53 -7.44
C PRO A 69 11.73 13.24 -6.99
N PRO A 70 12.96 13.27 -6.43
CA PRO A 70 13.60 12.04 -5.97
C PRO A 70 12.86 11.39 -4.80
N ALA A 71 12.26 12.15 -3.89
CA ALA A 71 11.45 11.60 -2.80
C ALA A 71 10.19 10.88 -3.31
N LEU A 72 9.57 11.39 -4.38
CA LEU A 72 8.44 10.71 -5.02
C LEU A 72 8.89 9.40 -5.66
N ILE A 73 10.02 9.37 -6.38
CA ILE A 73 10.55 8.15 -7.01
C ILE A 73 10.90 7.12 -5.94
N ALA A 74 11.67 7.53 -4.94
CA ALA A 74 12.13 6.68 -3.85
C ALA A 74 10.96 6.15 -3.03
N GLY A 75 10.03 7.02 -2.61
CA GLY A 75 8.84 6.63 -1.86
C GLY A 75 7.96 5.62 -2.61
N HIS A 76 7.73 5.82 -3.92
CA HIS A 76 6.92 4.87 -4.71
C HIS A 76 7.61 3.54 -4.95
N ALA A 77 8.95 3.51 -5.06
CA ALA A 77 9.72 2.28 -5.23
C ALA A 77 9.75 1.49 -3.92
N THR A 78 10.12 2.14 -2.82
CA THR A 78 10.25 1.50 -1.51
C THR A 78 8.91 1.01 -0.97
N SER A 79 7.80 1.71 -1.25
CA SER A 79 6.47 1.25 -0.84
C SER A 79 6.06 -0.10 -1.43
N ARG A 80 6.69 -0.54 -2.53
CA ARG A 80 6.41 -1.84 -3.17
C ARG A 80 6.93 -3.02 -2.39
N LEU A 81 7.87 -2.80 -1.47
CA LEU A 81 8.43 -3.87 -0.67
C LEU A 81 7.43 -4.40 0.37
N LEU A 82 6.57 -3.54 0.93
CA LEU A 82 5.62 -3.96 1.96
C LEU A 82 4.62 -5.03 1.50
N PRO A 83 3.93 -4.90 0.35
CA PRO A 83 3.08 -5.98 -0.15
C PRO A 83 3.84 -7.28 -0.43
N VAL A 84 5.07 -7.19 -0.93
CA VAL A 84 5.94 -8.36 -1.19
C VAL A 84 6.25 -9.09 0.11
N LEU A 85 6.65 -8.36 1.15
CA LEU A 85 6.91 -8.94 2.47
C LEU A 85 5.65 -9.55 3.08
N ALA A 86 4.50 -8.89 2.96
CA ALA A 86 3.22 -9.44 3.42
C ALA A 86 2.86 -10.76 2.73
N ILE A 87 3.07 -10.87 1.41
CA ILE A 87 2.86 -12.12 0.66
C ILE A 87 3.86 -13.21 1.10
N ALA A 88 5.11 -12.83 1.38
CA ALA A 88 6.14 -13.78 1.80
C ALA A 88 5.92 -14.31 3.23
N SER A 89 5.39 -13.47 4.14
CA SER A 89 5.34 -13.78 5.57
C SER A 89 3.96 -14.21 6.07
N MET A 90 2.88 -13.94 5.34
CA MET A 90 1.51 -14.20 5.79
C MET A 90 0.84 -15.30 4.99
N ARG A 91 0.02 -16.11 5.68
CA ARG A 91 -0.84 -17.09 5.02
C ARG A 91 -2.08 -16.40 4.47
N TYR A 92 -2.36 -16.61 3.18
CA TYR A 92 -3.56 -16.07 2.56
C TYR A 92 -4.83 -16.57 3.27
N VAL A 93 -5.72 -15.64 3.61
CA VAL A 93 -6.82 -15.88 4.56
C VAL A 93 -8.10 -16.41 3.90
N ARG A 94 -8.30 -16.15 2.61
CA ARG A 94 -9.49 -16.59 1.86
C ARG A 94 -9.23 -17.95 1.20
N GLN A 95 -10.25 -18.82 1.25
CA GLN A 95 -10.27 -20.13 0.59
C GLN A 95 -11.01 -20.11 -0.77
N ASP A 96 -11.57 -18.95 -1.13
CA ASP A 96 -12.37 -18.70 -2.33
C ASP A 96 -11.50 -18.66 -3.61
N GLN A 97 -11.87 -19.47 -4.61
CA GLN A 97 -11.17 -19.63 -5.90
C GLN A 97 -11.29 -18.44 -6.87
N THR A 98 -12.16 -17.45 -6.58
CA THR A 98 -12.42 -16.27 -7.41
C THR A 98 -11.56 -15.05 -7.05
N SER A 99 -10.66 -15.17 -6.07
CA SER A 99 -9.83 -14.05 -5.64
C SER A 99 -8.82 -13.61 -6.70
N LYS A 100 -8.77 -12.29 -6.96
CA LYS A 100 -7.74 -11.66 -7.82
C LYS A 100 -6.32 -11.84 -7.30
N ALA A 101 -6.14 -12.15 -6.00
CA ALA A 101 -4.84 -12.39 -5.38
C ALA A 101 -4.32 -13.83 -5.57
N ARG A 102 -5.08 -14.70 -6.25
CA ARG A 102 -4.73 -16.12 -6.45
C ARG A 102 -3.32 -16.36 -7.01
N PRO A 103 -2.81 -15.60 -8.01
CA PRO A 103 -1.47 -15.86 -8.56
C PRO A 103 -0.33 -15.73 -7.53
N VAL A 104 -0.55 -15.00 -6.44
CA VAL A 104 0.43 -14.75 -5.39
C VAL A 104 0.08 -15.42 -4.05
N ALA A 105 -1.09 -16.06 -3.95
CA ALA A 105 -1.56 -16.70 -2.73
C ALA A 105 -0.72 -17.93 -2.32
N GLY A 106 0.05 -18.50 -3.25
CA GLY A 106 0.99 -19.60 -2.99
C GLY A 106 2.31 -19.15 -2.34
N GLY A 107 2.46 -17.86 -2.03
CA GLY A 107 3.70 -17.29 -1.52
C GLY A 107 4.69 -16.94 -2.63
N ILE A 108 5.84 -16.42 -2.22
CA ILE A 108 6.94 -16.02 -3.11
C ILE A 108 8.27 -16.57 -2.58
N SER A 109 9.21 -16.81 -3.49
CA SER A 109 10.54 -17.31 -3.14
C SER A 109 11.43 -16.20 -2.55
N LEU A 110 12.43 -16.60 -1.76
CA LEU A 110 13.42 -15.69 -1.20
C LEU A 110 14.13 -14.85 -2.29
N TRP A 111 14.39 -15.45 -3.47
CA TRP A 111 15.00 -14.73 -4.59
C TRP A 111 14.12 -13.60 -5.12
N GLN A 112 12.81 -13.80 -5.18
CA GLN A 112 11.87 -12.75 -5.58
C GLN A 112 11.84 -11.61 -4.56
N VAL A 113 11.95 -11.92 -3.26
CA VAL A 113 12.05 -10.92 -2.19
C VAL A 113 13.35 -10.11 -2.32
N ILE A 114 14.48 -10.76 -2.56
CA ILE A 114 15.78 -10.09 -2.72
C ILE A 114 15.75 -9.16 -3.95
N ILE A 115 15.25 -9.62 -5.09
CA ILE A 115 15.12 -8.80 -6.29
C ILE A 115 14.21 -7.60 -6.01
N ALA A 116 13.06 -7.82 -5.38
CA ALA A 116 12.15 -6.75 -5.02
C ALA A 116 12.81 -5.72 -4.08
N ALA A 117 13.57 -6.17 -3.08
CA ALA A 117 14.29 -5.30 -2.16
C ALA A 117 15.34 -4.44 -2.88
N ILE A 118 16.09 -5.00 -3.82
CA ILE A 118 17.07 -4.24 -4.62
C ILE A 118 16.38 -3.12 -5.39
N PHE A 119 15.32 -3.42 -6.15
CA PHE A 119 14.60 -2.40 -6.92
C PHE A 119 13.85 -1.38 -6.05
N ALA A 120 13.37 -1.82 -4.88
CA ALA A 120 12.66 -0.96 -3.95
C ALA A 120 13.59 0.01 -3.23
N LEU A 121 14.83 -0.40 -2.92
CA LEU A 121 15.79 0.38 -2.14
C LEU A 121 16.79 1.16 -3.00
N LEU A 122 17.09 0.73 -4.22
CA LEU A 122 18.04 1.42 -5.09
C LEU A 122 17.74 2.93 -5.26
N PRO A 123 16.49 3.37 -5.43
CA PRO A 123 16.20 4.80 -5.58
C PRO A 123 16.39 5.63 -4.30
N MET A 124 16.55 5.00 -3.12
CA MET A 124 16.90 5.72 -1.89
C MET A 124 18.29 6.38 -1.97
N LEU A 125 19.17 5.89 -2.86
CA LEU A 125 20.46 6.53 -3.13
C LEU A 125 20.33 7.93 -3.78
N LEU A 126 19.13 8.31 -4.24
CA LEU A 126 18.85 9.66 -4.75
C LEU A 126 18.56 10.68 -3.63
N LEU A 127 18.39 10.21 -2.39
CA LEU A 127 18.15 11.04 -1.22
C LEU A 127 19.43 11.14 -0.38
N ASP A 128 19.70 12.32 0.17
CA ASP A 128 20.84 12.51 1.06
C ASP A 128 20.68 11.61 2.31
N PRO A 129 21.78 11.05 2.86
CA PRO A 129 21.75 10.16 4.03
C PRO A 129 20.98 10.67 5.27
N PRO A 130 20.91 11.99 5.57
CA PRO A 130 20.07 12.50 6.66
C PRO A 130 18.56 12.32 6.46
N LEU A 131 18.12 11.84 5.29
CA LEU A 131 16.72 11.62 4.92
C LEU A 131 16.35 10.13 4.79
N TRP A 132 17.28 9.22 5.10
CA TRP A 132 17.03 7.79 5.22
C TRP A 132 16.46 7.46 6.61
#